data_AF-A0A9D5TKT2-F1
#
_entry.id   AF-A0A9D5TKT2-F1
#
_cell.length_a   1.000
_cell.length_b   1.000
_cell.length_c   1.000
_cell.angle_alpha   90.00
_cell.angle_beta   90.00
_cell.angle_gamma   90.00
#
_symmetry.space_group_name_H-M   'P 1'
#
loop_
_entity.id
_entity.type
_entity.pdbx_description
1 polymer ?
#
loop_
_entity_poly.entity_id
_entity_poly.type
_entity_poly.pdbx_seq_one_letter_code
_entity_poly.pdbx_strand_id
1 'polypeptide(L)'
;MKKLLAMILAITMLLTLGACGEKEKESAPDNILKIGKCEALYKGSEIVKDSDGEDAIVINFDFTNNGDDVKSFEWAYYYNVFQEGVGLQYAVVWVSEDSYDTRDESMSTEVQPGNTIPVSMTYKLNSLTAPVEIEVTDLLQEEKDILSIDLTTATWNNSDSADTTEAPETDAPETEITGDIDADWWLGDWYGVWTVVNGTGEYEDLAMGTWDCCGYINKTDDGDYFLSIWDEDYNDYNNNCLAETALTLKTEYAYGEHGAMQTTDDGGNYFWTGSLDSTSWYIDPALLDYKDTFVVYSELTDENGDTCEYMITLCKWGCDWDESAGAYPEYYDSYFLPLMQEGAELPAVFEPNN
;
A
#
# COMPACT_ATOMS: atom_id res chain seq x y z
N MET A 1 -21.23 -46.70 -47.86
CA MET A 1 -20.03 -45.98 -48.36
C MET A 1 -19.74 -44.89 -47.33
N LYS A 2 -18.70 -45.10 -46.50
CA LYS A 2 -17.44 -44.31 -46.45
C LYS A 2 -17.68 -42.89 -45.89
N LYS A 3 -17.23 -42.58 -44.64
CA LYS A 3 -15.91 -42.00 -44.28
C LYS A 3 -15.76 -40.58 -44.87
N LEU A 4 -15.29 -39.50 -44.24
CA LEU A 4 -14.30 -39.20 -43.19
C LEU A 4 -14.40 -37.64 -43.00
N LEU A 5 -14.38 -37.04 -41.81
CA LEU A 5 -13.24 -36.42 -41.10
C LEU A 5 -12.16 -35.64 -41.91
N ALA A 6 -11.68 -34.54 -41.30
CA ALA A 6 -10.43 -33.78 -41.48
C ALA A 6 -10.56 -32.42 -42.23
N MET A 7 -10.38 -31.24 -41.61
CA MET A 7 -9.17 -30.66 -40.97
C MET A 7 -8.15 -30.19 -42.00
N ILE A 8 -7.83 -28.88 -41.97
CA ILE A 8 -6.49 -28.25 -42.07
C ILE A 8 -6.68 -26.75 -42.35
N LEU A 9 -6.46 -25.97 -41.30
CA LEU A 9 -6.18 -24.54 -41.33
C LEU A 9 -4.66 -24.41 -41.23
N ALA A 10 -4.00 -23.85 -42.25
CA ALA A 10 -2.68 -23.18 -42.23
C ALA A 10 -1.96 -23.30 -43.59
N ILE A 11 -1.84 -22.18 -44.32
CA ILE A 11 -0.68 -21.78 -45.17
C ILE A 11 -0.70 -20.22 -45.23
N THR A 12 -0.06 -19.50 -44.30
CA THR A 12 1.28 -18.85 -44.36
C THR A 12 1.54 -17.76 -45.43
N MET A 13 1.80 -16.53 -44.94
CA MET A 13 2.92 -15.58 -45.25
C MET A 13 3.12 -15.08 -46.71
N LEU A 14 3.40 -13.81 -47.06
CA LEU A 14 4.14 -12.69 -46.46
C LEU A 14 3.84 -11.34 -47.20
N LEU A 15 3.96 -10.21 -46.48
CA LEU A 15 4.49 -8.87 -46.83
C LEU A 15 3.90 -8.13 -48.07
N THR A 16 3.62 -6.82 -48.12
CA THR A 16 4.00 -5.64 -47.32
C THR A 16 3.22 -4.41 -47.82
N LEU A 17 3.28 -3.34 -47.02
CA LEU A 17 3.15 -1.90 -47.35
C LEU A 17 1.74 -1.31 -47.47
N GLY A 18 1.45 -0.41 -46.52
CA GLY A 18 0.36 0.55 -46.64
C GLY A 18 -0.07 1.14 -45.31
N ALA A 19 0.88 1.54 -44.45
CA ALA A 19 0.61 2.32 -43.27
C ALA A 19 -0.11 3.63 -43.64
N CYS A 20 -1.29 3.83 -43.07
CA CYS A 20 -1.87 5.15 -42.84
C CYS A 20 -2.46 5.10 -41.43
N GLY A 21 -1.57 5.24 -40.45
CA GLY A 21 -1.96 5.40 -39.07
C GLY A 21 -2.73 6.69 -38.90
N GLU A 22 -3.90 6.60 -38.29
CA GLU A 22 -4.36 7.70 -37.45
C GLU A 22 -3.33 7.79 -36.33
N LYS A 23 -2.50 8.82 -36.44
CA LYS A 23 -1.58 9.21 -35.38
C LYS A 23 -2.45 9.64 -34.21
N GLU A 24 -2.55 8.81 -33.19
CA GLU A 24 -2.60 9.34 -31.83
C GLU A 24 -1.46 10.33 -31.73
N LYS A 25 -1.84 11.54 -31.35
CA LYS A 25 -0.89 12.63 -31.11
C LYS A 25 -0.02 12.18 -29.94
N GLU A 26 1.13 11.63 -30.27
CA GLU A 26 2.32 11.74 -29.44
C GLU A 26 2.58 13.24 -29.28
N SER A 27 1.99 13.84 -28.23
CA SER A 27 2.41 15.13 -27.73
C SER A 27 3.79 14.95 -27.13
N ALA A 28 4.66 15.96 -27.30
CA ALA A 28 5.86 16.07 -26.48
C ALA A 28 5.49 15.86 -24.99
N PRO A 29 6.38 15.33 -24.13
CA PRO A 29 6.02 15.10 -22.73
C PRO A 29 5.56 16.44 -22.16
N ASP A 30 4.25 16.55 -21.92
CA ASP A 30 3.77 17.60 -21.05
C ASP A 30 4.38 17.24 -19.71
N ASN A 31 5.23 18.11 -19.17
CA ASN A 31 5.84 17.92 -17.85
C ASN A 31 4.78 18.01 -16.73
N ILE A 32 3.52 17.69 -16.99
CA ILE A 32 2.38 17.82 -16.09
C ILE A 32 1.56 16.55 -16.19
N LEU A 33 1.40 15.85 -15.07
CA LEU A 33 0.44 14.75 -14.92
C LEU A 33 -0.95 15.31 -14.59
N LYS A 34 -2.00 14.79 -15.22
CA LYS A 34 -3.38 15.27 -15.02
C LYS A 34 -4.36 14.14 -14.77
N ILE A 35 -5.10 14.27 -13.68
CA ILE A 35 -6.25 13.41 -13.35
C ILE A 35 -7.38 14.30 -12.82
N GLY A 36 -8.54 14.22 -13.46
CA GLY A 36 -9.68 15.08 -13.21
C GLY A 36 -9.31 16.56 -13.29
N LYS A 37 -9.44 17.27 -12.17
CA LYS A 37 -9.07 18.69 -12.03
C LYS A 37 -7.72 18.88 -11.31
N CYS A 38 -7.03 17.81 -10.97
CA CYS A 38 -5.73 17.87 -10.32
C CYS A 38 -4.61 17.85 -11.36
N GLU A 39 -3.59 18.68 -11.14
CA GLU A 39 -2.41 18.77 -12.00
C GLU A 39 -1.13 18.65 -11.15
N ALA A 40 -0.14 17.88 -11.62
CA ALA A 40 1.16 17.77 -10.98
C ALA A 40 2.27 18.10 -11.98
N LEU A 41 2.88 19.28 -11.85
CA LEU A 41 3.93 19.79 -12.73
C LEU A 41 5.30 19.26 -12.28
N TYR A 42 5.94 18.42 -13.07
CA TYR A 42 7.29 17.91 -12.85
C TYR A 42 8.33 19.04 -12.80
N LYS A 43 9.13 19.04 -11.73
CA LYS A 43 10.13 20.06 -11.41
C LYS A 43 11.57 19.59 -11.55
N GLY A 44 11.77 18.29 -11.69
CA GLY A 44 13.09 17.67 -11.79
C GLY A 44 13.20 16.46 -10.87
N SER A 45 14.26 15.69 -11.07
CA SER A 45 14.59 14.55 -10.23
C SER A 45 16.08 14.51 -9.93
N GLU A 46 16.40 13.88 -8.80
CA GLU A 46 17.77 13.66 -8.34
C GLU A 46 17.96 12.20 -7.94
N ILE A 47 19.18 11.70 -8.12
CA ILE A 47 19.58 10.38 -7.64
C ILE A 47 20.34 10.59 -6.33
N VAL A 48 19.90 9.87 -5.31
CA VAL A 48 20.37 9.94 -3.93
C VAL A 48 20.61 8.54 -3.38
N LYS A 49 21.11 8.46 -2.15
CA LYS A 49 21.10 7.22 -1.38
C LYS A 49 19.87 7.17 -0.49
N ASP A 50 19.18 6.04 -0.48
CA ASP A 50 18.13 5.77 0.49
C ASP A 50 18.72 5.46 1.88
N SER A 51 17.85 5.20 2.85
CA SER A 51 18.23 4.82 4.22
C SER A 51 19.12 3.58 4.30
N ASP A 52 19.05 2.69 3.30
CA ASP A 52 19.82 1.46 3.21
C ASP A 52 21.17 1.65 2.48
N GLY A 53 21.40 2.82 1.89
CA GLY A 53 22.58 3.14 1.08
C GLY A 53 22.47 2.70 -0.39
N GLU A 54 21.30 2.28 -0.83
CA GLU A 54 21.00 1.88 -2.21
C GLU A 54 20.64 3.11 -3.06
N ASP A 55 20.78 3.00 -4.38
CA ASP A 55 20.47 4.10 -5.29
C ASP A 55 18.95 4.30 -5.38
N ALA A 56 18.49 5.51 -5.05
CA ALA A 56 17.09 5.90 -5.14
C ALA A 56 16.92 7.18 -5.95
N ILE A 57 15.73 7.37 -6.50
CA ILE A 57 15.32 8.60 -7.18
C ILE A 57 14.36 9.39 -6.30
N VAL A 58 14.59 10.70 -6.17
CA VAL A 58 13.61 11.66 -5.68
C VAL A 58 13.04 12.42 -6.88
N ILE A 59 11.72 12.41 -7.03
CA ILE A 59 11.01 13.00 -8.17
C ILE A 59 10.12 14.12 -7.66
N ASN A 60 10.40 15.37 -8.06
CA ASN A 60 9.73 16.54 -7.51
C ASN A 60 8.62 17.05 -8.44
N PHE A 61 7.47 17.41 -7.85
CA PHE A 61 6.33 18.02 -8.53
C PHE A 61 5.84 19.27 -7.79
N ASP A 62 5.24 20.20 -8.52
CA ASP A 62 4.30 21.17 -7.95
C ASP A 62 2.88 20.59 -8.14
N PHE A 63 2.26 20.09 -7.07
CA PHE A 63 0.90 19.56 -7.09
C PHE A 63 -0.13 20.66 -6.88
N THR A 64 -1.13 20.75 -7.76
CA THR A 64 -2.22 21.72 -7.71
C THR A 64 -3.57 21.03 -7.70
N ASN A 65 -4.35 21.21 -6.63
CA ASN A 65 -5.72 20.74 -6.55
C ASN A 65 -6.66 21.81 -7.14
N ASN A 66 -7.11 21.69 -8.39
CA ASN A 66 -8.17 22.55 -8.94
C ASN A 66 -9.57 21.91 -8.83
N GLY A 67 -9.71 20.85 -8.04
CA GLY A 67 -10.96 20.17 -7.71
C GLY A 67 -11.92 21.02 -6.88
N ASP A 68 -13.06 20.43 -6.53
CA ASP A 68 -14.08 21.10 -5.71
C ASP A 68 -13.97 20.72 -4.21
N ASP A 69 -13.25 19.64 -3.88
CA ASP A 69 -13.00 19.17 -2.51
C ASP A 69 -11.52 19.25 -2.15
N VAL A 70 -11.22 19.17 -0.85
CA VAL A 70 -9.86 18.98 -0.33
C VAL A 70 -9.32 17.62 -0.80
N LYS A 71 -8.08 17.59 -1.31
CA LYS A 71 -7.39 16.37 -1.76
C LYS A 71 -5.88 16.51 -1.53
N SER A 72 -5.23 15.43 -1.10
CA SER A 72 -3.77 15.30 -1.14
C SER A 72 -3.31 14.79 -2.52
N PHE A 73 -1.99 14.70 -2.74
CA PHE A 73 -1.45 14.11 -3.97
C PHE A 73 -1.82 12.63 -4.06
N GLU A 74 -1.58 11.86 -2.99
CA GLU A 74 -1.89 10.41 -2.92
C GLU A 74 -3.37 10.12 -3.11
N TRP A 75 -4.25 10.99 -2.60
CA TRP A 75 -5.68 10.82 -2.81
C TRP A 75 -6.12 11.18 -4.23
N ALA A 76 -5.46 12.15 -4.85
CA ALA A 76 -5.80 12.61 -6.20
C ALA A 76 -5.31 11.66 -7.30
N TYR A 77 -4.24 10.92 -7.04
CA TYR A 77 -3.59 10.03 -7.99
C TYR A 77 -3.44 8.64 -7.39
N TYR A 78 -4.03 7.63 -8.02
CA TYR A 78 -3.55 6.27 -7.88
C TYR A 78 -2.36 6.09 -8.83
N TYR A 79 -1.19 5.68 -8.37
CA TYR A 79 0.02 5.71 -9.21
C TYR A 79 0.88 4.47 -9.10
N ASN A 80 1.55 4.16 -10.20
CA ASN A 80 2.56 3.11 -10.29
C ASN A 80 3.81 3.68 -10.95
N VAL A 81 4.97 3.35 -10.41
CA VAL A 81 6.27 3.81 -10.94
C VAL A 81 7.04 2.61 -11.44
N PHE A 82 7.49 2.66 -12.70
CA PHE A 82 8.14 1.56 -13.39
C PHE A 82 9.52 1.94 -13.88
N GLN A 83 10.38 0.93 -13.97
CA GLN A 83 11.62 0.99 -14.72
C GLN A 83 11.80 -0.31 -15.50
N GLU A 84 12.06 -0.19 -16.81
CA GLU A 84 12.20 -1.34 -17.71
C GLU A 84 10.97 -2.28 -17.72
N GLY A 85 9.79 -1.73 -17.42
CA GLY A 85 8.53 -2.48 -17.33
C GLY A 85 8.34 -3.24 -16.01
N VAL A 86 9.16 -2.98 -15.00
CA VAL A 86 9.06 -3.55 -13.65
C VAL A 86 8.74 -2.45 -12.64
N GLY A 87 7.79 -2.69 -11.73
CA GLY A 87 7.44 -1.75 -10.67
C GLY A 87 8.62 -1.48 -9.74
N LEU A 88 8.84 -0.22 -9.37
CA LEU A 88 9.88 0.18 -8.44
C LEU A 88 9.38 0.08 -7.00
N GLN A 89 10.28 -0.35 -6.11
CA GLN A 89 10.01 -0.39 -4.67
C GLN A 89 10.12 1.00 -4.06
N TYR A 90 9.31 1.28 -3.05
CA TYR A 90 9.41 2.48 -2.24
C TYR A 90 10.82 2.63 -1.63
N ALA A 91 11.32 3.87 -1.59
CA ALA A 91 12.59 4.20 -0.97
C ALA A 91 12.40 5.24 0.14
N VAL A 92 12.88 4.93 1.34
CA VAL A 92 12.97 5.93 2.42
C VAL A 92 14.17 6.83 2.14
N VAL A 93 13.91 8.11 1.86
CA VAL A 93 14.97 9.11 1.65
C VAL A 93 14.78 10.23 2.67
N TRP A 94 15.74 10.39 3.57
CA TRP A 94 15.73 11.44 4.59
C TRP A 94 15.94 12.82 3.98
N VAL A 95 15.32 13.85 4.57
CA VAL A 95 15.57 15.25 4.22
C VAL A 95 17.05 15.62 4.49
N SER A 96 17.61 15.11 5.59
CA SER A 96 19.03 15.23 5.95
C SER A 96 19.46 14.09 6.88
N GLU A 97 20.76 13.87 7.06
CA GLU A 97 21.32 12.80 7.94
C GLU A 97 20.87 12.89 9.41
N ASP A 98 20.50 14.09 9.87
CA ASP A 98 20.07 14.36 11.25
C ASP A 98 18.55 14.56 11.39
N SER A 99 17.77 14.33 10.32
CA SER A 99 16.31 14.51 10.29
C SER A 99 15.61 13.16 10.09
N TYR A 100 14.49 12.98 10.79
CA TYR A 100 13.57 11.85 10.59
C TYR A 100 12.49 12.15 9.55
N ASP A 101 12.52 13.34 8.94
CA ASP A 101 11.57 13.70 7.90
C ASP A 101 11.97 12.99 6.60
N THR A 102 11.02 12.37 5.92
CA THR A 102 11.27 11.78 4.60
C THR A 102 10.90 12.76 3.48
N ARG A 103 11.58 12.63 2.33
CA ARG A 103 11.42 13.56 1.19
C ARG A 103 10.01 13.54 0.59
N ASP A 104 9.23 12.50 0.87
CA ASP A 104 7.91 12.22 0.30
C ASP A 104 6.73 12.54 1.22
N GLU A 105 6.94 12.91 2.49
CA GLU A 105 5.86 13.16 3.47
C GLU A 105 4.76 14.14 2.97
N SER A 106 5.17 15.14 2.20
CA SER A 106 4.27 16.14 1.60
C SER A 106 3.20 15.56 0.67
N MET A 107 3.34 14.32 0.20
CA MET A 107 2.39 13.66 -0.71
C MET A 107 1.00 13.43 -0.07
N SER A 108 0.94 13.23 1.25
CA SER A 108 -0.29 13.04 2.02
C SER A 108 -0.94 14.36 2.47
N THR A 109 -0.27 15.50 2.29
CA THR A 109 -0.76 16.80 2.76
C THR A 109 -2.04 17.22 2.07
N GLU A 110 -3.08 17.52 2.85
CA GLU A 110 -4.37 18.00 2.34
C GLU A 110 -4.27 19.39 1.68
N VAL A 111 -4.64 19.48 0.40
CA VAL A 111 -4.60 20.72 -0.37
C VAL A 111 -6.03 21.21 -0.63
N GLN A 112 -6.33 22.43 -0.19
CA GLN A 112 -7.60 23.11 -0.50
C GLN A 112 -7.71 23.43 -2.01
N PRO A 113 -8.92 23.43 -2.59
CA PRO A 113 -9.16 23.88 -3.97
C PRO A 113 -8.47 25.19 -4.35
N GLY A 114 -7.76 25.18 -5.48
CA GLY A 114 -7.04 26.30 -6.06
C GLY A 114 -5.63 26.55 -5.52
N ASN A 115 -5.13 25.70 -4.61
CA ASN A 115 -3.78 25.83 -4.05
C ASN A 115 -2.79 24.84 -4.65
N THR A 116 -1.50 25.19 -4.54
CA THR A 116 -0.36 24.42 -5.03
C THR A 116 0.64 24.19 -3.90
N ILE A 117 1.17 22.98 -3.77
CA ILE A 117 2.28 22.64 -2.87
C ILE A 117 3.38 21.87 -3.63
N PRO A 118 4.65 21.98 -3.23
CA PRO A 118 5.68 21.06 -3.70
C PRO A 118 5.46 19.68 -3.06
N VAL A 119 5.64 18.61 -3.84
CA VAL A 119 5.65 17.22 -3.36
C VAL A 119 6.78 16.43 -4.01
N SER A 120 7.22 15.34 -3.38
CA SER A 120 8.22 14.45 -3.96
C SER A 120 7.81 12.99 -3.86
N MET A 121 8.13 12.18 -4.88
CA MET A 121 8.08 10.72 -4.81
C MET A 121 9.47 10.14 -4.63
N THR A 122 9.59 9.01 -3.94
CA THR A 122 10.87 8.33 -3.70
C THR A 122 10.82 6.84 -4.03
N TYR A 123 11.74 6.38 -4.87
CA TYR A 123 11.76 4.98 -5.35
C TYR A 123 13.18 4.44 -5.52
N LYS A 124 13.38 3.15 -5.21
CA LYS A 124 14.65 2.45 -5.44
C LYS A 124 14.87 2.27 -6.94
N LEU A 125 16.06 2.56 -7.43
CA LEU A 125 16.41 2.41 -8.84
C LEU A 125 17.00 1.03 -9.12
N ASN A 126 16.42 0.33 -10.08
CA ASN A 126 16.99 -0.92 -10.62
C ASN A 126 18.11 -0.63 -11.65
N SER A 127 18.09 0.56 -12.23
CA SER A 127 19.01 1.03 -13.27
C SER A 127 19.24 2.54 -13.14
N LEU A 128 20.49 2.98 -13.30
CA LEU A 128 20.86 4.40 -13.30
C LEU A 128 20.75 5.05 -14.70
N THR A 129 20.30 4.30 -15.70
CA THR A 129 20.30 4.75 -17.11
C THR A 129 19.00 4.48 -17.84
N ALA A 130 18.20 3.52 -17.38
CA ALA A 130 16.88 3.29 -17.94
C ALA A 130 15.90 4.38 -17.45
N PRO A 131 14.97 4.84 -18.30
CA PRO A 131 13.99 5.84 -17.90
C PRO A 131 13.07 5.30 -16.79
N VAL A 132 12.56 6.22 -15.97
CA VAL A 132 11.51 5.94 -14.98
C VAL A 132 10.18 6.39 -15.55
N GLU A 133 9.19 5.51 -15.57
CA GLU A 133 7.83 5.79 -16.06
C GLU A 133 6.86 5.86 -14.89
N ILE A 134 6.19 6.99 -14.73
CA ILE A 134 5.16 7.21 -13.71
C ILE A 134 3.83 7.16 -14.42
N GLU A 135 3.01 6.19 -14.05
CA GLU A 135 1.63 6.07 -14.48
C GLU A 135 0.74 6.54 -13.34
N VAL A 136 -0.18 7.46 -13.64
CA VAL A 136 -1.21 7.89 -12.70
C VAL A 136 -2.60 7.64 -13.27
N THR A 137 -3.54 7.29 -12.42
CA THR A 137 -4.95 7.14 -12.74
C THR A 137 -5.83 7.81 -11.69
N ASP A 138 -7.11 8.04 -12.01
CA ASP A 138 -8.11 8.27 -10.97
C ASP A 138 -8.40 6.97 -10.21
N LEU A 139 -9.08 7.07 -9.07
CA LEU A 139 -9.44 5.94 -8.21
C LEU A 139 -10.29 4.87 -8.94
N LEU A 140 -11.03 5.28 -9.97
CA LEU A 140 -11.84 4.38 -10.81
C LEU A 140 -11.10 3.86 -12.05
N GLN A 141 -9.86 4.30 -12.28
CA GLN A 141 -9.01 3.99 -13.43
C GLN A 141 -9.66 4.32 -14.80
N GLU A 142 -10.57 5.29 -14.83
CA GLU A 142 -11.21 5.80 -16.05
C GLU A 142 -10.34 6.84 -16.77
N GLU A 143 -9.55 7.61 -16.01
CA GLU A 143 -8.58 8.57 -16.52
C GLU A 143 -7.16 8.08 -16.22
N LYS A 144 -6.25 8.25 -17.18
CA LYS A 144 -4.85 7.82 -17.08
C LYS A 144 -3.94 8.85 -17.74
N ASP A 145 -2.81 9.11 -17.09
CA ASP A 145 -1.72 9.91 -17.63
C ASP A 145 -0.36 9.27 -17.31
N ILE A 146 0.65 9.55 -18.13
CA ILE A 146 1.98 8.95 -17.99
C ILE A 146 3.06 10.02 -18.15
N LEU A 147 4.03 10.02 -17.25
CA LEU A 147 5.25 10.81 -17.35
C LEU A 147 6.47 9.89 -17.42
N SER A 148 7.32 10.11 -18.42
CA SER A 148 8.61 9.42 -18.56
C SER A 148 9.76 10.35 -18.22
N ILE A 149 10.64 9.92 -17.33
CA ILE A 149 11.80 10.67 -16.82
C ILE A 149 13.08 10.05 -17.34
N ASP A 150 13.86 10.83 -18.08
CA ASP A 150 15.18 10.43 -18.57
C ASP A 150 16.26 10.70 -17.50
N LEU A 151 16.79 9.62 -16.92
CA LEU A 151 17.83 9.66 -15.88
C LEU A 151 19.18 10.20 -16.38
N THR A 152 19.42 10.30 -17.70
CA THR A 152 20.65 10.92 -18.22
C THR A 152 20.74 12.41 -17.90
N THR A 153 19.63 13.02 -17.46
CA THR A 153 19.54 14.41 -17.03
C THR A 153 19.43 14.59 -15.51
N ALA A 154 19.33 13.51 -14.74
CA ALA A 154 19.21 13.56 -13.29
C ALA A 154 20.52 14.04 -12.62
N THR A 155 20.39 14.90 -11.62
CA THR A 155 21.54 15.39 -10.84
C THR A 155 21.91 14.41 -9.73
N TRP A 156 23.20 14.10 -9.61
CA TRP A 156 23.74 13.21 -8.59
C TRP A 156 24.14 14.01 -7.35
N ASN A 157 23.48 13.78 -6.21
CA ASN A 157 23.83 14.41 -4.94
C ASN A 157 24.47 13.38 -4.01
N ASN A 158 25.79 13.24 -4.10
CA ASN A 158 26.57 12.45 -3.16
C ASN A 158 27.07 13.37 -2.03
N SER A 159 26.45 13.28 -0.85
CA SER A 159 26.91 13.96 0.37
C SER A 159 28.10 13.20 0.94
N ASP A 160 29.32 13.65 0.64
CA ASP A 160 30.53 13.39 1.42
C ASP A 160 30.98 14.73 2.03
N SER A 161 30.64 14.93 3.31
CA SER A 161 31.23 15.85 4.31
C SER A 161 31.35 17.36 4.03
N ALA A 162 30.64 18.12 4.89
CA ALA A 162 30.98 19.42 5.48
C ALA A 162 31.26 20.64 4.56
N ASP A 163 30.26 21.52 4.41
CA ASP A 163 30.47 22.96 4.59
C ASP A 163 29.17 23.66 5.01
N THR A 164 29.27 24.43 6.09
CA THR A 164 28.21 25.20 6.73
C THR A 164 27.79 26.41 5.88
N THR A 165 26.50 26.53 5.57
CA THR A 165 25.87 27.84 5.38
C THR A 165 24.41 27.80 5.83
N GLU A 166 24.11 28.61 6.84
CA GLU A 166 22.81 28.81 7.48
C GLU A 166 21.72 29.22 6.48
N ALA A 167 20.55 28.57 6.59
CA ALA A 167 19.26 29.02 6.06
C ALA A 167 18.16 28.64 7.06
N PRO A 168 17.02 29.36 7.06
CA PRO A 168 16.43 29.92 8.27
C PRO A 168 15.59 28.94 9.09
N GLU A 169 15.66 29.10 10.41
CA GLU A 169 14.76 28.49 11.38
C GLU A 169 13.29 28.79 11.04
N THR A 170 12.53 27.74 10.75
CA THR A 170 11.08 27.76 10.84
C THR A 170 10.67 26.83 11.98
N ASP A 171 10.32 27.44 13.11
CA ASP A 171 9.66 26.79 14.24
C ASP A 171 8.39 26.07 13.76
N ALA A 172 8.46 24.75 13.60
CA ALA A 172 7.32 23.86 13.58
C ALA A 172 7.58 22.75 14.63
N PRO A 173 6.61 22.41 15.47
CA PRO A 173 6.87 21.69 16.70
C PRO A 173 7.13 20.21 16.42
N GLU A 174 8.33 19.74 16.75
CA GLU A 174 8.59 18.32 17.00
C GLU A 174 7.67 17.85 18.13
N THR A 175 6.71 17.00 17.82
CA THR A 175 6.09 16.16 18.84
C THR A 175 6.82 14.84 18.87
N GLU A 176 7.94 14.79 19.58
CA GLU A 176 8.44 13.53 20.12
C GLU A 176 7.29 12.86 20.89
N ILE A 177 7.00 11.59 20.59
CA ILE A 177 6.15 10.76 21.45
C ILE A 177 6.93 10.56 22.75
N THR A 178 6.67 11.43 23.72
CA THR A 178 7.27 11.42 25.06
C THR A 178 6.50 10.51 26.04
N GLY A 179 5.56 9.71 25.53
CA GLY A 179 4.77 8.73 26.29
C GLY A 179 5.33 7.32 26.16
N ASP A 180 5.15 6.51 27.21
CA ASP A 180 5.39 5.06 27.12
C ASP A 180 4.45 4.46 26.06
N ILE A 181 4.99 3.64 25.15
CA ILE A 181 4.20 2.90 24.15
C ILE A 181 3.21 1.97 24.86
N ASP A 182 1.92 2.09 24.51
CA ASP A 182 0.87 1.18 24.94
C ASP A 182 0.83 -0.07 24.05
N ALA A 183 1.81 -0.93 24.27
CA ALA A 183 1.94 -2.19 23.54
C ALA A 183 0.82 -3.21 23.88
N ASP A 184 0.18 -3.07 25.04
CA ASP A 184 -0.89 -3.97 25.48
C ASP A 184 -2.18 -3.75 24.70
N TRP A 185 -2.33 -2.59 24.03
CA TRP A 185 -3.44 -2.32 23.12
C TRP A 185 -3.58 -3.36 22.01
N TRP A 186 -2.48 -3.95 21.55
CA TRP A 186 -2.52 -4.99 20.51
C TRP A 186 -3.16 -6.29 21.00
N LEU A 187 -3.04 -6.61 22.28
CA LEU A 187 -3.38 -7.94 22.81
C LEU A 187 -4.89 -8.17 22.87
N GLY A 188 -5.26 -9.43 22.64
CA GLY A 188 -6.62 -9.94 22.80
C GLY A 188 -7.37 -10.10 21.48
N ASP A 189 -8.69 -10.00 21.59
CA ASP A 189 -9.65 -10.33 20.54
C ASP A 189 -9.90 -9.13 19.60
N TRP A 190 -10.10 -9.45 18.32
CA TRP A 190 -10.36 -8.51 17.22
C TRP A 190 -11.42 -9.07 16.28
N TYR A 191 -12.20 -8.20 15.64
CA TYR A 191 -13.18 -8.58 14.64
C TYR A 191 -13.25 -7.54 13.52
N GLY A 192 -13.50 -7.99 12.30
CA GLY A 192 -13.72 -7.10 11.18
C GLY A 192 -13.86 -7.85 9.87
N VAL A 193 -13.16 -7.38 8.85
CA VAL A 193 -13.28 -7.89 7.48
C VAL A 193 -11.92 -8.01 6.81
N TRP A 194 -11.85 -8.94 5.85
CA TRP A 194 -10.81 -8.94 4.83
C TRP A 194 -11.43 -8.82 3.44
N THR A 195 -10.74 -8.10 2.56
CA THR A 195 -11.20 -7.75 1.23
C THR A 195 -10.11 -8.08 0.22
N VAL A 196 -10.46 -8.75 -0.88
CA VAL A 196 -9.60 -8.79 -2.07
C VAL A 196 -9.79 -7.47 -2.79
N VAL A 197 -8.82 -6.58 -2.71
CA VAL A 197 -8.85 -5.26 -3.35
C VAL A 197 -8.70 -5.40 -4.85
N ASN A 198 -7.78 -6.27 -5.28
CA ASN A 198 -7.55 -6.57 -6.67
C ASN A 198 -6.88 -7.94 -6.80
N GLY A 199 -6.90 -8.52 -7.99
CA GLY A 199 -6.20 -9.77 -8.21
C GLY A 199 -6.09 -10.14 -9.68
N THR A 200 -5.18 -11.07 -9.97
CA THR A 200 -5.02 -11.66 -11.29
C THR A 200 -5.44 -13.13 -11.28
N GLY A 201 -5.70 -13.68 -12.46
CA GLY A 201 -5.98 -15.11 -12.60
C GLY A 201 -7.23 -15.53 -11.82
N GLU A 202 -7.11 -16.48 -10.90
CA GLU A 202 -8.24 -16.97 -10.10
C GLU A 202 -8.79 -15.92 -9.11
N TYR A 203 -8.01 -14.89 -8.78
CA TYR A 203 -8.40 -13.82 -7.86
C TYR A 203 -9.21 -12.69 -8.54
N GLU A 204 -9.21 -12.60 -9.88
CA GLU A 204 -9.95 -11.56 -10.62
C GLU A 204 -11.45 -11.58 -10.30
N ASP A 205 -12.02 -12.78 -10.22
CA ASP A 205 -13.45 -12.98 -9.92
C ASP A 205 -13.79 -12.70 -8.44
N LEU A 206 -12.77 -12.58 -7.58
CA LEU A 206 -12.91 -12.31 -6.15
C LEU A 206 -12.66 -10.83 -5.81
N ALA A 207 -12.19 -10.02 -6.76
CA ALA A 207 -11.92 -8.60 -6.55
C ALA A 207 -13.16 -7.87 -6.05
N MET A 208 -12.95 -6.99 -5.07
CA MET A 208 -13.95 -6.28 -4.26
C MET A 208 -14.82 -7.19 -3.38
N GLY A 209 -14.56 -8.51 -3.37
CA GLY A 209 -15.14 -9.44 -2.42
C GLY A 209 -14.65 -9.12 -1.02
N THR A 210 -15.56 -9.13 -0.05
CA THR A 210 -15.30 -8.83 1.35
C THR A 210 -15.96 -9.88 2.21
N TRP A 211 -15.24 -10.37 3.22
CA TRP A 211 -15.69 -11.40 4.14
C TRP A 211 -15.34 -11.05 5.57
N ASP A 212 -16.23 -11.39 6.48
CA ASP A 212 -16.04 -11.21 7.91
C ASP A 212 -14.92 -12.11 8.43
N CYS A 213 -14.09 -11.58 9.31
CA CYS A 213 -13.05 -12.34 9.98
C CYS A 213 -12.90 -11.93 11.45
N CYS A 214 -12.36 -12.87 12.21
CA CYS A 214 -12.01 -12.73 13.60
C CYS A 214 -10.47 -12.79 13.72
N GLY A 215 -9.93 -12.11 14.71
CA GLY A 215 -8.51 -12.04 14.98
C GLY A 215 -8.20 -12.20 16.46
N TYR A 216 -7.05 -12.77 16.76
CA TYR A 216 -6.52 -12.85 18.12
C TYR A 216 -5.03 -12.58 18.10
N ILE A 217 -4.60 -11.66 18.97
CA ILE A 217 -3.19 -11.31 19.14
C ILE A 217 -2.76 -11.70 20.56
N ASN A 218 -1.71 -12.50 20.66
CA ASN A 218 -1.05 -12.79 21.92
C ASN A 218 0.44 -12.48 21.87
N LYS A 219 1.03 -12.35 23.06
CA LYS A 219 2.48 -12.28 23.22
C LYS A 219 3.05 -13.68 23.37
N THR A 220 4.19 -13.94 22.73
CA THR A 220 4.94 -15.19 22.85
C THR A 220 5.89 -15.13 24.05
N ASP A 221 6.44 -16.29 24.43
CA ASP A 221 7.42 -16.38 25.53
C ASP A 221 8.72 -15.60 25.24
N ASP A 222 9.04 -15.41 23.96
CA ASP A 222 10.23 -14.69 23.49
C ASP A 222 10.00 -13.16 23.43
N GLY A 223 8.77 -12.71 23.69
CA GLY A 223 8.40 -11.29 23.74
C GLY A 223 7.89 -10.71 22.43
N ASP A 224 7.91 -11.50 21.35
CA ASP A 224 7.23 -11.20 20.09
C ASP A 224 5.71 -11.37 20.22
N TYR A 225 4.99 -10.96 19.18
CA TYR A 225 3.55 -11.08 19.07
C TYR A 225 3.21 -12.15 18.04
N PHE A 226 2.06 -12.76 18.19
CA PHE A 226 1.53 -13.71 17.23
C PHE A 226 0.07 -13.36 16.97
N LEU A 227 -0.28 -13.23 15.69
CA LEU A 227 -1.61 -12.91 15.22
C LEU A 227 -2.16 -14.12 14.47
N SER A 228 -3.34 -14.56 14.89
CA SER A 228 -4.16 -15.55 14.19
C SER A 228 -5.41 -14.87 13.67
N ILE A 229 -5.76 -15.10 12.40
CA ILE A 229 -7.00 -14.61 11.77
C ILE A 229 -7.78 -15.83 11.26
N TRP A 230 -9.08 -15.86 11.46
CA TRP A 230 -9.98 -16.94 11.02
C TRP A 230 -11.29 -16.33 10.50
N ASP A 231 -11.89 -16.96 9.49
CA ASP A 231 -13.15 -16.54 8.85
C ASP A 231 -14.18 -17.69 8.84
N GLU A 232 -15.20 -17.63 7.99
CA GLU A 232 -16.21 -18.71 7.91
C GLU A 232 -15.68 -20.02 7.30
N ASP A 233 -14.71 -19.93 6.38
CA ASP A 233 -14.13 -21.09 5.67
C ASP A 233 -12.92 -21.66 6.43
N TYR A 234 -12.17 -20.77 7.08
CA TYR A 234 -11.06 -21.05 7.98
C TYR A 234 -11.47 -20.68 9.39
N ASN A 235 -12.25 -21.53 10.04
CA ASN A 235 -13.11 -21.11 11.14
C ASN A 235 -12.65 -21.42 12.56
N ASP A 236 -11.40 -21.85 12.79
CA ASP A 236 -10.91 -22.20 14.13
C ASP A 236 -9.52 -21.63 14.36
N TYR A 237 -9.42 -20.72 15.34
CA TYR A 237 -8.16 -20.03 15.69
C TYR A 237 -7.01 -20.98 16.07
N ASN A 238 -7.27 -22.24 16.44
CA ASN A 238 -6.21 -23.20 16.82
C ASN A 238 -5.78 -24.16 15.72
N ASN A 239 -6.63 -24.39 14.71
CA ASN A 239 -6.48 -25.55 13.82
C ASN A 239 -6.70 -25.24 12.34
N ASN A 240 -7.33 -24.11 12.00
CA ASN A 240 -7.69 -23.78 10.63
C ASN A 240 -7.86 -22.26 10.52
N CYS A 241 -6.73 -21.54 10.53
CA CYS A 241 -6.71 -20.09 10.40
C CYS A 241 -6.58 -19.67 8.94
N LEU A 242 -7.19 -18.53 8.62
CA LEU A 242 -6.94 -17.80 7.38
C LEU A 242 -5.54 -17.21 7.37
N ALA A 243 -5.05 -16.74 8.53
CA ALA A 243 -3.69 -16.23 8.67
C ALA A 243 -3.08 -16.63 10.01
N GLU A 244 -1.79 -16.92 9.99
CA GLU A 244 -0.96 -17.01 11.19
C GLU A 244 0.34 -16.27 10.92
N THR A 245 0.66 -15.28 11.76
CA THR A 245 1.85 -14.46 11.58
C THR A 245 2.52 -14.11 12.90
N ALA A 246 3.84 -14.27 12.95
CA ALA A 246 4.68 -13.72 13.99
C ALA A 246 5.00 -12.26 13.67
N LEU A 247 4.83 -11.40 14.67
CA LEU A 247 4.99 -9.95 14.57
C LEU A 247 5.96 -9.47 15.65
N THR A 248 6.79 -8.47 15.32
CA THR A 248 7.60 -7.75 16.29
C THR A 248 7.10 -6.32 16.41
N LEU A 249 6.97 -5.84 17.65
CA LEU A 249 6.63 -4.45 17.94
C LEU A 249 7.82 -3.54 17.59
N LYS A 250 7.55 -2.55 16.76
CA LYS A 250 8.44 -1.45 16.39
C LYS A 250 7.98 -0.20 17.13
N THR A 251 8.90 0.38 17.90
CA THR A 251 8.64 1.58 18.71
C THR A 251 9.42 2.78 18.23
N GLU A 252 10.47 2.55 17.44
CA GLU A 252 11.40 3.57 16.95
C GLU A 252 10.93 4.29 15.67
N TYR A 253 10.01 3.70 14.91
CA TYR A 253 9.45 4.25 13.65
C TYR A 253 7.92 4.35 13.66
N ALA A 254 7.31 4.21 14.85
CA ALA A 254 5.87 4.26 14.98
C ALA A 254 5.37 5.69 15.23
N TYR A 255 4.29 6.06 14.57
CA TYR A 255 3.67 7.39 14.63
C TYR A 255 2.66 7.53 15.78
N GLY A 256 2.22 6.40 16.34
CA GLY A 256 1.15 6.34 17.35
C GLY A 256 1.59 5.85 18.72
N GLU A 257 0.71 6.05 19.70
CA GLU A 257 0.93 5.58 21.08
C GLU A 257 0.95 4.05 21.22
N HIS A 258 0.47 3.31 20.21
CA HIS A 258 0.43 1.85 20.22
C HIS A 258 1.69 1.19 19.65
N GLY A 259 2.60 1.97 19.06
CA GLY A 259 3.68 1.39 18.25
C GLY A 259 3.17 0.82 16.92
N ALA A 260 4.08 0.24 16.14
CA ALA A 260 3.77 -0.46 14.89
C ALA A 260 4.12 -1.94 15.00
N MET A 261 3.43 -2.80 14.26
CA MET A 261 3.74 -4.23 14.16
C MET A 261 4.36 -4.54 12.79
N GLN A 262 5.43 -5.32 12.78
CA GLN A 262 6.03 -5.81 11.54
C GLN A 262 6.11 -7.33 11.56
N THR A 263 5.79 -7.97 10.44
CA THR A 263 6.00 -9.41 10.27
C THR A 263 7.47 -9.78 10.49
N THR A 264 7.73 -10.99 10.98
CA THR A 264 9.08 -11.53 11.10
C THR A 264 9.37 -12.54 9.99
N ASP A 265 10.63 -12.93 9.81
CA ASP A 265 10.97 -14.05 8.91
C ASP A 265 10.79 -15.43 9.58
N ASP A 266 10.43 -15.44 10.86
CA ASP A 266 10.27 -16.63 11.68
C ASP A 266 8.79 -17.03 11.75
N GLY A 267 8.50 -18.32 12.00
CA GLY A 267 7.14 -18.74 12.38
C GLY A 267 6.27 -19.33 11.29
N GLY A 268 6.75 -19.43 10.05
CA GLY A 268 5.98 -20.03 8.95
C GLY A 268 4.77 -19.18 8.60
N ASN A 269 4.96 -17.86 8.57
CA ASN A 269 3.89 -16.87 8.44
C ASN A 269 3.15 -17.00 7.11
N TYR A 270 1.84 -16.87 7.15
CA TYR A 270 1.01 -16.91 5.96
C TYR A 270 -0.27 -16.08 6.12
N PHE A 271 -0.77 -15.63 4.98
CA PHE A 271 -2.15 -15.19 4.82
C PHE A 271 -2.73 -15.93 3.62
N TRP A 272 -3.84 -16.61 3.87
CA TRP A 272 -4.55 -17.44 2.90
C TRP A 272 -3.63 -18.46 2.22
N THR A 273 -3.30 -18.26 0.94
CA THR A 273 -2.41 -19.15 0.17
C THR A 273 -0.97 -18.62 0.08
N GLY A 274 -0.71 -17.39 0.53
CA GLY A 274 0.59 -16.73 0.41
C GLY A 274 1.44 -16.85 1.66
N SER A 275 2.75 -17.08 1.49
CA SER A 275 3.73 -16.95 2.56
C SER A 275 4.03 -15.48 2.83
N LEU A 276 4.20 -15.12 4.10
CA LEU A 276 4.61 -13.79 4.52
C LEU A 276 6.05 -13.82 5.04
N ASP A 277 6.78 -12.73 4.76
CA ASP A 277 8.11 -12.44 5.30
C ASP A 277 8.12 -11.09 6.01
N SER A 278 9.28 -10.69 6.52
CA SER A 278 9.43 -9.43 7.26
C SER A 278 9.12 -8.16 6.50
N THR A 279 8.96 -8.23 5.18
CA THR A 279 8.57 -7.10 4.33
C THR A 279 7.08 -7.09 4.00
N SER A 280 6.35 -8.16 4.34
CA SER A 280 4.97 -8.33 3.91
C SER A 280 4.01 -7.39 4.62
N TRP A 281 4.03 -7.34 5.97
CA TRP A 281 3.17 -6.44 6.75
C TRP A 281 3.99 -5.46 7.61
N TYR A 282 3.64 -4.19 7.50
CA TYR A 282 3.97 -3.13 8.44
C TYR A 282 2.68 -2.41 8.82
N ILE A 283 2.30 -2.49 10.09
CA ILE A 283 0.99 -2.08 10.59
C ILE A 283 1.19 -1.00 11.62
N ASP A 284 0.86 0.24 11.29
CA ASP A 284 0.84 1.35 12.24
C ASP A 284 -0.56 1.98 12.29
N PRO A 285 -1.32 1.79 13.38
CA PRO A 285 -2.67 2.32 13.51
C PRO A 285 -2.75 3.84 13.35
N ALA A 286 -1.69 4.58 13.68
CA ALA A 286 -1.70 6.05 13.58
C ALA A 286 -1.58 6.57 12.15
N LEU A 287 -1.25 5.73 11.16
CA LEU A 287 -1.23 6.15 9.75
C LEU A 287 -2.64 6.44 9.21
N LEU A 288 -3.64 5.74 9.73
CA LEU A 288 -5.04 5.91 9.34
C LEU A 288 -5.89 6.54 10.46
N ASP A 289 -5.42 6.46 11.71
CA ASP A 289 -6.06 7.02 12.91
C ASP A 289 -7.53 6.59 13.08
N TYR A 290 -7.86 5.37 12.62
CA TYR A 290 -9.16 4.76 12.88
C TYR A 290 -9.26 4.33 14.33
N LYS A 291 -10.38 4.65 14.94
CA LYS A 291 -10.57 4.43 16.37
C LYS A 291 -10.58 2.92 16.67
N ASP A 292 -9.77 2.51 17.65
CA ASP A 292 -9.72 1.14 18.15
C ASP A 292 -9.50 0.08 17.04
N THR A 293 -8.89 0.48 15.92
CA THR A 293 -8.83 -0.30 14.67
C THR A 293 -7.42 -0.27 14.10
N PHE A 294 -6.98 -1.39 13.51
CA PHE A 294 -5.81 -1.41 12.64
C PHE A 294 -6.14 -1.99 11.27
N VAL A 295 -5.36 -1.61 10.28
CA VAL A 295 -5.52 -2.05 8.89
C VAL A 295 -4.23 -2.64 8.37
N VAL A 296 -4.33 -3.77 7.71
CA VAL A 296 -3.27 -4.38 6.90
C VAL A 296 -3.62 -4.14 5.45
N TYR A 297 -2.67 -3.63 4.66
CA TYR A 297 -2.75 -3.60 3.21
C TYR A 297 -1.50 -4.29 2.67
N SER A 298 -1.67 -5.31 1.83
CA SER A 298 -0.55 -6.10 1.33
C SER A 298 -0.94 -6.86 0.07
N GLU A 299 0.05 -7.53 -0.53
CA GLU A 299 -0.15 -8.42 -1.66
C GLU A 299 0.38 -9.82 -1.34
N LEU A 300 -0.22 -10.83 -1.97
CA LEU A 300 0.33 -12.17 -2.03
C LEU A 300 0.47 -12.59 -3.49
N THR A 301 1.41 -13.50 -3.74
CA THR A 301 1.54 -14.20 -5.02
C THR A 301 1.45 -15.69 -4.78
N ASP A 302 0.61 -16.37 -5.55
CA ASP A 302 0.41 -17.82 -5.45
C ASP A 302 1.49 -18.63 -6.20
N GLU A 303 1.39 -19.96 -6.16
CA GLU A 303 2.33 -20.85 -6.86
C GLU A 303 2.28 -20.73 -8.40
N ASN A 304 1.18 -20.20 -8.95
CA ASN A 304 0.99 -19.99 -10.39
C ASN A 304 1.51 -18.62 -10.86
N GLY A 305 1.89 -17.75 -9.91
CA GLY A 305 2.31 -16.37 -10.18
C GLY A 305 1.15 -15.39 -10.27
N ASP A 306 -0.05 -15.81 -9.87
CA ASP A 306 -1.22 -14.93 -9.76
C ASP A 306 -1.11 -14.11 -8.47
N THR A 307 -1.40 -12.81 -8.56
CA THR A 307 -1.32 -11.89 -7.42
C THR A 307 -2.70 -11.59 -6.87
N CYS A 308 -2.76 -11.37 -5.55
CA CYS A 308 -3.94 -10.93 -4.85
C CYS A 308 -3.52 -9.78 -3.93
N GLU A 309 -4.03 -8.60 -4.20
CA GLU A 309 -3.92 -7.42 -3.35
C GLU A 309 -5.10 -7.45 -2.37
N TYR A 310 -4.80 -7.38 -1.08
CA TYR A 310 -5.81 -7.54 -0.05
C TYR A 310 -5.67 -6.50 1.05
N MET A 311 -6.80 -6.23 1.69
CA MET A 311 -6.91 -5.36 2.84
C MET A 311 -7.60 -6.11 3.98
N ILE A 312 -7.08 -5.99 5.19
CA ILE A 312 -7.68 -6.55 6.41
C ILE A 312 -7.92 -5.39 7.36
N THR A 313 -9.16 -5.20 7.80
CA THR A 313 -9.54 -4.17 8.77
C THR A 313 -10.06 -4.86 10.02
N LEU A 314 -9.41 -4.65 11.16
CA LEU A 314 -9.75 -5.29 12.42
C LEU A 314 -9.98 -4.26 13.51
N CYS A 315 -11.19 -4.24 14.06
CA CYS A 315 -11.57 -3.44 15.21
C CYS A 315 -11.47 -4.28 16.49
N LYS A 316 -11.04 -3.64 17.58
CA LYS A 316 -10.84 -4.30 18.86
C LYS A 316 -12.17 -4.84 19.39
N TRP A 317 -12.18 -6.08 19.87
CA TRP A 317 -13.39 -6.69 20.38
C TRP A 317 -13.97 -5.90 21.56
N GLY A 318 -15.29 -5.67 21.51
CA GLY A 318 -16.01 -4.86 22.48
C GLY A 318 -16.04 -3.36 22.16
N CYS A 319 -15.40 -2.92 21.07
CA CYS A 319 -15.53 -1.56 20.54
C CYS A 319 -16.57 -1.49 19.40
N ASP A 320 -17.13 -0.29 19.21
CA ASP A 320 -18.05 -0.03 18.11
C ASP A 320 -17.27 0.00 16.79
N TRP A 321 -17.87 -0.51 15.70
CA TRP A 321 -17.25 -0.44 14.37
C TRP A 321 -17.20 1.01 13.88
N ASP A 322 -16.04 1.43 13.40
CA ASP A 322 -15.87 2.72 12.73
C ASP A 322 -16.27 2.58 11.26
N GLU A 323 -17.42 3.16 10.88
CA GLU A 323 -17.90 3.15 9.49
C GLU A 323 -16.92 3.79 8.49
N SER A 324 -15.94 4.57 8.96
CA SER A 324 -14.88 5.13 8.11
C SER A 324 -13.72 4.15 7.85
N ALA A 325 -13.57 3.10 8.66
CA ALA A 325 -12.42 2.20 8.61
C ALA A 325 -12.43 1.20 7.45
N GLY A 326 -13.54 1.08 6.71
CA GLY A 326 -13.64 0.20 5.55
C GLY A 326 -15.05 -0.32 5.31
N ALA A 327 -15.11 -1.49 4.66
CA ALA A 327 -16.38 -2.16 4.42
C ALA A 327 -17.06 -2.56 5.74
N TYR A 328 -18.36 -2.34 5.82
CA TYR A 328 -19.14 -2.70 7.01
C TYR A 328 -19.31 -4.23 7.07
N PRO A 329 -18.91 -4.91 8.16
CA PRO A 329 -18.98 -6.36 8.26
C PRO A 329 -20.41 -6.89 8.18
N GLU A 330 -20.64 -7.96 7.44
CA GLU A 330 -21.99 -8.48 7.15
C GLU A 330 -22.69 -8.96 8.42
N TYR A 331 -21.96 -9.61 9.33
CA TYR A 331 -22.53 -10.20 10.54
C TYR A 331 -22.41 -9.33 11.78
N TYR A 332 -21.93 -8.08 11.66
CA TYR A 332 -21.73 -7.19 12.80
C TYR A 332 -23.02 -7.02 13.60
N ASP A 333 -24.10 -6.55 12.98
CA ASP A 333 -25.37 -6.29 13.68
C ASP A 333 -26.10 -7.57 14.13
N SER A 334 -26.01 -8.63 13.34
CA SER A 334 -26.80 -9.84 13.55
C SER A 334 -26.17 -10.83 14.53
N TYR A 335 -24.85 -10.86 14.63
CA TYR A 335 -24.11 -11.88 15.37
C TYR A 335 -23.17 -11.29 16.42
N PHE A 336 -22.25 -10.41 16.01
CA PHE A 336 -21.19 -9.94 16.89
C PHE A 336 -21.63 -8.84 17.86
N LEU A 337 -22.42 -7.87 17.41
CA LEU A 337 -22.92 -6.78 18.25
C LEU A 337 -23.76 -7.28 19.43
N PRO A 338 -24.69 -8.24 19.27
CA PRO A 338 -25.38 -8.85 20.42
C PRO A 338 -24.43 -9.51 21.42
N LEU A 339 -23.40 -10.23 20.96
CA LEU A 339 -22.40 -10.88 21.82
C LEU A 339 -21.59 -9.84 22.62
N MET A 340 -21.15 -8.77 21.96
CA MET A 340 -20.43 -7.67 22.62
C MET A 340 -21.29 -6.98 23.68
N GLN A 341 -22.58 -6.73 23.38
CA GLN A 341 -23.51 -6.12 24.31
C GLN A 341 -23.79 -6.99 25.55
N GLU A 342 -23.69 -8.31 25.41
CA GLU A 342 -23.78 -9.27 26.52
C GLU A 342 -22.46 -9.42 27.29
N GLY A 343 -21.36 -8.82 26.81
CA GLY A 343 -20.03 -8.95 27.37
C GLY A 343 -19.44 -10.35 27.18
N ALA A 344 -19.83 -11.04 26.10
CA ALA A 344 -19.28 -12.34 25.75
C ALA A 344 -17.85 -12.20 25.18
N GLU A 345 -17.06 -13.27 25.32
CA GLU A 345 -15.78 -13.41 24.63
C GLU A 345 -16.01 -13.65 23.13
N LEU A 346 -15.02 -13.29 22.30
CA LEU A 346 -15.08 -13.57 20.87
C LEU A 346 -15.15 -15.09 20.63
N PRO A 347 -16.02 -15.58 19.73
CA PRO A 347 -16.12 -17.01 19.46
C PRO A 347 -14.82 -17.57 18.89
N ALA A 348 -14.27 -18.59 19.56
CA ALA A 348 -13.13 -19.36 19.07
C ALA A 348 -13.38 -20.05 17.72
N VAL A 349 -14.66 -20.30 17.40
CA VAL A 349 -15.09 -20.84 16.11
C VAL A 349 -16.11 -19.89 15.50
N PHE A 350 -15.87 -19.45 14.27
CA PHE A 350 -16.78 -18.54 13.58
C PHE A 350 -17.77 -19.31 12.70
N GLU A 351 -18.99 -19.51 13.23
CA GLU A 351 -20.09 -20.16 12.51
C GLU A 351 -21.38 -19.35 12.70
N PRO A 352 -21.60 -18.28 11.90
CA PRO A 352 -22.72 -17.36 12.09
C PRO A 352 -24.09 -17.99 11.78
N ASN A 353 -24.12 -19.10 11.05
CA ASN A 353 -25.31 -19.73 10.51
C ASN A 353 -25.77 -21.01 11.24
N ASN A 354 -25.16 -21.37 12.38
CA ASN A 354 -25.43 -22.63 13.10
C ASN A 354 -26.45 -22.54 14.24
#